data_AF-A0A6P0RZU5-F1
#
_entry.id   AF-A0A6P0RZU5-F1
#
_cell.length_a   1.000
_cell.length_b   1.000
_cell.length_c   1.000
_cell.angle_alpha   90.00
_cell.angle_beta   90.00
_cell.angle_gamma   90.00
#
_symmetry.space_group_name_H-M   'P 1'
#
loop_
_entity.id
_entity.type
_entity.pdbx_description
1 polymer ?
#
loop_
_entity_poly.entity_id
_entity_poly.type
_entity_poly.pdbx_seq_one_letter_code
_entity_poly.pdbx_strand_id
1 'polypeptide(L)' 'MAKWDTYSDGTFEYKYTGSGKLLIRQAGQTDEYPHFTVEFDSNGVVKDFHSSDSRFGNRFGQNEVIAAALAYLRGVGLL' A
#
# COMPACT_ATOMS: atom_id res chain seq x y z
N MET A 1 -11.43 7.10 12.04
CA MET A 1 -10.75 5.81 11.80
C MET A 1 -10.42 5.73 10.33
N ALA A 2 -9.14 5.55 9.96
CA ALA A 2 -8.79 5.32 8.56
C ALA A 2 -9.42 3.99 8.11
N LYS A 3 -10.24 4.03 7.06
CA LYS A 3 -10.94 2.86 6.52
C LYS A 3 -10.00 2.13 5.54
N TRP A 4 -10.16 0.82 5.44
CA TRP A 4 -9.55 0.05 4.36
C TRP A 4 -10.37 0.26 3.09
N ASP A 5 -9.69 0.66 2.02
CA ASP A 5 -10.27 0.84 0.70
C ASP A 5 -9.65 -0.18 -0.26
N THR A 6 -10.46 -0.75 -1.14
CA THR A 6 -10.00 -1.65 -2.19
C THR A 6 -9.88 -0.86 -3.49
N TYR A 7 -8.77 -1.03 -4.21
CA TYR A 7 -8.53 -0.33 -5.47
C TYR A 7 -8.01 -1.28 -6.55
N SER A 8 -8.24 -0.92 -7.82
CA SER A 8 -7.89 -1.72 -8.99
C SER A 8 -8.59 -3.09 -9.01
N ASP A 9 -7.85 -4.15 -9.35
CA ASP A 9 -8.26 -5.55 -9.47
C ASP A 9 -8.73 -6.21 -8.15
N GLY A 10 -8.66 -5.49 -7.03
CA GLY A 10 -9.05 -5.99 -5.73
C GLY A 10 -8.05 -6.96 -5.11
N THR A 11 -6.81 -7.00 -5.61
CA THR A 11 -5.74 -7.82 -5.00
C THR A 11 -5.33 -7.27 -3.63
N PHE A 12 -5.34 -5.95 -3.47
CA PHE A 12 -4.91 -5.26 -2.26
C PHE A 12 -6.00 -4.37 -1.67
N GLU A 13 -5.93 -4.23 -0.34
CA GLU A 13 -6.60 -3.20 0.43
C GLU A 13 -5.58 -2.19 0.93
N TYR A 14 -5.96 -0.92 0.88
CA TYR A 14 -5.12 0.23 1.18
C TYR A 14 -5.73 1.01 2.34
N LYS A 15 -4.89 1.45 3.28
CA LYS A 15 -5.28 2.35 4.36
C LYS A 15 -4.30 3.51 4.37
N TYR A 16 -4.80 4.71 4.09
CA TYR A 16 -4.00 5.93 4.18
C TYR A 16 -3.79 6.32 5.64
N THR A 17 -2.52 6.43 6.05
CA THR A 17 -2.14 6.75 7.44
C THR A 17 -1.70 8.20 7.62
N GLY A 18 -1.65 9.00 6.54
CA GLY A 18 -1.18 10.38 6.55
C GLY A 18 0.22 10.55 5.95
N SER A 19 0.57 11.78 5.58
CA SER A 19 1.90 12.16 5.06
C SER A 19 2.40 11.35 3.87
N GLY A 20 1.52 10.96 2.94
CA GLY A 20 1.89 10.13 1.79
C GLY A 20 2.17 8.66 2.13
N LYS A 21 1.96 8.26 3.40
CA LYS A 21 2.14 6.88 3.86
C LYS A 21 0.86 6.07 3.72
N LEU A 22 1.01 4.92 3.08
CA LEU A 22 0.00 3.88 2.95
C LEU A 22 0.41 2.65 3.73
N LEU A 23 -0.60 2.00 4.29
CA LEU A 23 -0.55 0.64 4.73
C LEU A 23 -1.33 -0.22 3.74
N ILE A 24 -0.76 -1.33 3.30
CA ILE A 24 -1.29 -2.16 2.21
C ILE A 24 -1.32 -3.60 2.69
N ARG A 25 -2.44 -4.28 2.51
CA ARG A 25 -2.57 -5.71 2.81
C ARG A 25 -3.25 -6.44 1.67
N GLN A 26 -3.19 -7.76 1.67
CA GLN A 26 -3.97 -8.54 0.72
C GLN A 26 -5.46 -8.40 1.03
N ALA A 27 -6.29 -8.21 0.00
CA ALA A 27 -7.72 -8.10 0.17
C ALA A 27 -8.34 -9.34 0.82
N GLY A 28 -9.36 -9.12 1.66
CA GLY A 28 -10.04 -10.20 2.38
C GLY A 28 -9.29 -10.73 3.61
N GLN A 29 -8.15 -10.15 3.98
CA GLN A 29 -7.55 -10.40 5.29
C GLN A 29 -8.33 -9.71 6.40
N THR A 30 -8.55 -10.43 7.49
CA THR A 30 -9.17 -9.89 8.71
C THR A 30 -8.18 -9.04 9.49
N ASP A 31 -6.92 -9.48 9.54
CA ASP A 31 -5.86 -8.86 10.32
C ASP A 31 -5.06 -7.85 9.50
N GLU A 32 -4.31 -7.01 10.20
CA GLU A 32 -3.38 -6.04 9.60
C GLU A 32 -2.06 -6.72 9.16
N TYR A 33 -1.81 -7.97 9.55
CA TYR A 33 -0.61 -8.70 9.17
C TYR A 33 -0.96 -9.91 8.31
N PRO A 34 -0.10 -10.24 7.33
CA PRO A 34 1.06 -9.48 6.85
C PRO A 34 0.68 -8.25 5.99
N HIS A 35 1.43 -7.15 6.13
CA HIS A 35 1.25 -5.92 5.36
C HIS A 35 2.54 -5.38 4.75
N PHE A 36 2.36 -4.42 3.86
CA PHE A 36 3.36 -3.50 3.37
C PHE A 36 3.07 -2.09 3.85
N THR A 37 4.11 -1.29 4.05
CA THR A 37 3.96 0.17 4.10
C THR A 37 4.77 0.81 3.02
N VAL A 38 4.20 1.80 2.35
CA VAL A 38 4.88 2.61 1.34
C VAL A 38 4.65 4.07 1.67
N GLU A 39 5.71 4.86 1.74
CA GLU A 39 5.64 6.31 1.91
C GLU A 39 6.11 7.00 0.63
N PHE A 40 5.31 7.95 0.16
CA PHE A 40 5.65 8.80 -0.97
C PHE A 40 5.87 10.25 -0.53
N ASP A 41 6.76 10.96 -1.22
CA ASP A 41 6.83 12.41 -1.16
C ASP A 41 5.70 13.06 -1.99
N SER A 42 5.63 14.40 -1.97
CA SER A 42 4.63 15.16 -2.74
C SER A 42 4.79 15.05 -4.27
N ASN A 43 5.89 14.49 -4.76
CA ASN A 43 6.15 14.28 -6.19
C ASN A 43 5.84 12.83 -6.61
N GLY A 44 5.38 11.99 -5.69
CA GLY A 44 5.15 10.56 -5.92
C GLY A 44 6.42 9.73 -5.96
N VAL A 45 7.53 10.23 -5.41
CA VAL A 45 8.78 9.48 -5.22
C VAL A 45 8.69 8.67 -3.94
N VAL A 46 9.08 7.40 -3.99
CA VAL A 46 9.11 6.52 -2.82
C VAL A 46 10.18 7.00 -1.84
N LYS A 47 9.76 7.35 -0.63
CA LYS A 47 10.64 7.68 0.49
C LYS A 47 11.00 6.47 1.33
N ASP A 48 10.02 5.59 1.56
CA ASP A 48 10.18 4.40 2.39
C ASP A 48 9.34 3.24 1.88
N PHE A 49 9.84 2.02 2.06
CA PHE A 49 9.15 0.78 1.79
C PHE A 49 9.48 -0.23 2.89
N HIS A 50 8.45 -0.83 3.47
CA HIS A 50 8.61 -1.87 4.48
C HIS A 50 7.62 -3.01 4.23
N SER A 51 8.06 -4.24 4.50
CA SER A 51 7.23 -5.45 4.50
C SER A 51 7.30 -6.07 5.89
N SER A 52 6.15 -6.30 6.51
CA SER A 52 6.09 -6.88 7.86
C SER A 52 6.54 -8.34 7.91
N ASP A 53 6.47 -9.04 6.78
CA ASP A 53 6.91 -10.43 6.63
C ASP A 53 7.77 -10.58 5.36
N SER A 54 8.98 -11.12 5.52
CA SER A 54 9.95 -11.31 4.44
C SER A 54 9.52 -12.37 3.42
N ARG A 55 8.67 -13.33 3.80
CA ARG A 55 8.08 -14.33 2.90
C ARG A 55 6.92 -13.75 2.12
N PHE A 56 6.19 -12.79 2.68
CA PHE A 56 5.07 -12.14 2.01
C PHE A 56 5.51 -11.13 0.94
N GLY A 57 6.62 -10.43 1.18
CA GLY A 57 7.32 -9.64 0.15
C GLY A 57 7.95 -10.47 -0.97
N ASN A 58 8.01 -11.79 -0.81
CA ASN A 58 8.44 -12.73 -1.85
C ASN A 58 7.28 -13.16 -2.77
N ARG A 59 6.03 -13.01 -2.33
CA ARG A 59 4.83 -13.33 -3.13
C ARG A 59 4.46 -12.17 -4.06
N PHE A 60 4.57 -10.94 -3.57
CA PHE A 60 4.30 -9.72 -4.32
C PHE A 60 5.59 -8.93 -4.39
N GLY A 61 6.09 -8.67 -5.61
CA GLY A 61 7.36 -7.97 -5.77
C GLY A 61 7.26 -6.53 -5.23
N GLN A 62 8.32 -6.01 -4.61
CA GLN A 62 8.35 -4.63 -4.08
C GLN A 62 7.88 -3.60 -5.13
N ASN A 63 8.33 -3.72 -6.38
CA ASN A 63 7.94 -2.83 -7.47
C ASN A 63 6.45 -2.90 -7.81
N GLU A 64 5.84 -4.08 -7.70
CA GLU A 64 4.41 -4.28 -7.93
C GLU A 64 3.58 -3.60 -6.84
N VAL A 65 3.98 -3.78 -5.58
CA VAL A 65 3.32 -3.13 -4.43
C VAL A 65 3.44 -1.61 -4.53
N ILE A 66 4.62 -1.09 -4.86
CA ILE A 66 4.85 0.36 -5.06
C ILE A 66 3.99 0.90 -6.20
N ALA A 67 3.95 0.22 -7.34
CA ALA A 67 3.15 0.65 -8.49
C ALA A 67 1.66 0.69 -8.15
N ALA A 68 1.16 -0.33 -7.43
CA ALA A 68 -0.23 -0.39 -7.01
C ALA A 68 -0.57 0.71 -5.97
N ALA A 69 0.33 0.97 -5.03
CA ALA A 69 0.21 2.03 -4.03
C ALA A 69 0.17 3.44 -4.67
N LEU A 70 1.06 3.68 -5.64
CA LEU A 70 1.12 4.93 -6.40
C LEU A 70 -0.16 5.12 -7.24
N ALA A 71 -0.63 4.06 -7.88
CA ALA A 71 -1.87 4.08 -8.66
C ALA A 71 -3.09 4.39 -7.79
N TYR A 72 -3.15 3.82 -6.57
CA TYR A 72 -4.20 4.12 -5.60
C TYR A 72 -4.18 5.61 -5.21
N LEU A 73 -3.05 6.14 -4.73
CA LEU A 73 -2.94 7.53 -4.28
C LEU A 73 -3.32 8.53 -5.37
N ARG A 74 -2.88 8.29 -6.61
CA ARG A 74 -3.27 9.10 -7.78
C ARG A 74 -4.76 8.97 -8.09
N GLY A 75 -5.32 7.77 -7.99
CA GLY A 75 -6.74 7.50 -8.22
C GLY A 75 -7.67 8.19 -7.22
N VAL A 76 -7.22 8.39 -5.98
CA VAL A 76 -7.99 9.08 -4.93
C VAL A 76 -7.61 10.55 -4.75
N GLY A 77 -6.70 11.10 -5.57
CA GLY A 77 -6.30 12.51 -5.52
C GLY A 77 -5.48 12.90 -4.28
N LEU A 78 -4.74 11.96 -3.71
CA LEU A 78 -3.87 12.17 -2.54
C LEU A 78 -2.38 12.37 -2.92
N LEU A 79 -2.07 12.33 -4.21
CA LEU A 79 -0.78 12.66 -4.84
C LEU A 79 -1.01 13.54 -6.07
#